data_AF-A0A0K1RF52-F1
#
_entry.id   AF-A0A0K1RF52-F1
#
_cell.length_a   1.000
_cell.length_b   1.000
_cell.length_c   1.000
_cell.angle_alpha   90.00
_cell.angle_beta   90.00
_cell.angle_gamma   90.00
#
_symmetry.space_group_name_H-M   'P 1'
#
loop_
_entity.id
_entity.type
_entity.pdbx_description
1 polymer ?
#
loop_
_entity_poly.entity_id
_entity_poly.type
_entity_poly.pdbx_seq_one_letter_code
_entity_poly.pdbx_strand_id
1 'polypeptide(L)'
;MVGNARHFNPVVAYGAALVVAVTWPFLMPGQAFALRDMLVFDGMYLTRASLGYGDLPARNVPQDALLAIVPDPVLALRVIMVAAATCAAVSAYRLGRSPFGKAAAMTVLLWNPFVVERLLQGQWSLVVAAWLLPAVFCAPVPLRVLAHWLASLTPTGALAAAAFARGRRGLLVSVVTCAPWVVASVAAGSGGTSSAAAVQAFAPRAEAFVGTLGSLMGLGGIWNGAAVPWSREVGFALFGLLLLPLLALGWRGVPRRWLWLAALGAAIPLAAWAGLTAPVVQHMPGGGLLRDSTKFLLLTLPACTAAAGHLSGRCAATALGVAFLQVPDASLALSVLAPTTVAVPAVDHRGRDVFFENAPTLLLTDAHTPTLNPAPKAMNVVESGALSVDGVEVDPPSARWVAASDAVGSGGAAGSLDLLRDLGVGLVVYEDGSVLDTGAPARGLPPLGVALFALWCAVPLLGITKRDQNHISNHFSPDLHI
;
A
#
# COMPACT_ATOMS: atom_id res chain seq x y z
N MET A 1 -7.70 46.48 -21.55
CA MET A 1 -7.34 45.06 -21.31
C MET A 1 -6.63 44.98 -19.96
N VAL A 2 -7.40 44.78 -18.87
CA VAL A 2 -6.83 44.63 -17.52
C VAL A 2 -6.48 43.16 -17.35
N GLY A 3 -5.19 42.87 -17.25
CA GLY A 3 -4.67 41.52 -17.07
C GLY A 3 -5.12 40.92 -15.75
N ASN A 4 -5.64 39.70 -15.82
CA ASN A 4 -5.97 38.84 -14.69
C ASN A 4 -4.69 38.53 -13.88
N ALA A 5 -4.33 39.39 -12.93
CA ALA A 5 -3.31 39.09 -11.94
C ALA A 5 -3.87 37.97 -11.04
N ARG A 6 -3.52 36.71 -11.32
CA ARG A 6 -3.89 35.56 -10.48
C ARG A 6 -3.45 35.85 -9.04
N HIS A 7 -4.41 36.16 -8.19
CA HIS A 7 -4.14 36.42 -6.76
C HIS A 7 -3.51 35.18 -6.13
N PHE A 8 -2.34 35.37 -5.50
CA PHE A 8 -1.63 34.33 -4.77
C PHE A 8 -2.53 33.80 -3.65
N ASN A 9 -2.87 32.50 -3.68
CA ASN A 9 -3.63 31.87 -2.62
C ASN A 9 -2.66 31.12 -1.68
N PRO A 10 -2.36 31.65 -0.48
CA PRO A 10 -1.35 31.08 0.41
C PRO A 10 -1.71 29.65 0.86
N VAL A 11 -2.99 29.32 0.93
CA VAL A 11 -3.43 27.96 1.30
C VAL A 11 -3.14 26.96 0.18
N VAL A 12 -3.29 27.38 -1.09
CA VAL A 12 -2.93 26.53 -2.25
C VAL A 12 -1.42 26.34 -2.32
N ALA A 13 -0.65 27.40 -2.08
CA ALA A 13 0.81 27.32 -2.00
C ALA A 13 1.26 26.38 -0.86
N TYR A 14 0.62 26.47 0.31
CA TYR A 14 0.86 25.55 1.43
C TYR A 14 0.56 24.09 1.04
N GLY A 15 -0.57 23.82 0.38
CA GLY A 15 -0.91 22.48 -0.09
C GLY A 15 0.11 21.93 -1.09
N ALA A 16 0.58 22.74 -2.04
CA ALA A 16 1.63 22.35 -2.97
C ALA A 16 2.97 22.07 -2.27
N ALA A 17 3.35 22.92 -1.31
CA ALA A 17 4.54 22.71 -0.49
C ALA A 17 4.46 21.40 0.30
N LEU A 18 3.29 21.07 0.86
CA LEU A 18 3.07 19.84 1.61
C LEU A 18 3.18 18.59 0.71
N VAL A 19 2.61 18.64 -0.50
CA VAL A 19 2.76 17.57 -1.50
C VAL A 19 4.23 17.35 -1.82
N VAL A 20 4.97 18.42 -2.16
CA VAL A 20 6.41 18.32 -2.42
C VAL A 20 7.14 17.76 -1.20
N ALA A 21 6.83 18.23 0.00
CA ALA A 21 7.50 17.83 1.22
C ALA A 21 7.38 16.31 1.52
N VAL A 22 6.26 15.68 1.15
CA VAL A 22 6.08 14.23 1.34
C VAL A 22 6.45 13.39 0.12
N THR A 23 6.49 13.98 -1.09
CA THR A 23 6.80 13.25 -2.33
C THR A 23 8.15 13.60 -2.96
N TRP A 24 8.97 14.46 -2.35
CA TRP A 24 10.24 14.88 -2.94
C TRP A 24 11.20 13.74 -3.34
N PRO A 25 11.27 12.58 -2.63
CA PRO A 25 12.14 11.49 -3.06
C PRO A 25 11.74 10.97 -4.46
N PHE A 26 10.44 10.97 -4.77
CA PHE A 26 9.91 10.59 -6.08
C PHE A 26 10.12 11.64 -7.17
N LEU A 27 10.65 12.83 -6.83
CA LEU A 27 11.02 13.86 -7.80
C LEU A 27 12.51 13.81 -8.16
N MET A 28 13.33 13.07 -7.41
CA MET A 28 14.77 12.95 -7.64
C MET A 28 15.09 12.01 -8.81
N PRO A 29 16.11 12.25 -9.64
CA PRO A 29 16.48 11.32 -10.71
C PRO A 29 16.98 9.97 -10.16
N GLY A 30 16.74 8.88 -10.89
CA GLY A 30 17.27 7.54 -10.58
C GLY A 30 16.44 6.39 -11.14
N GLN A 31 17.02 5.18 -11.14
CA GLN A 31 16.58 4.02 -11.94
C GLN A 31 15.71 3.01 -11.18
N ALA A 32 15.70 3.06 -9.85
CA ALA A 32 14.89 2.15 -9.05
C ALA A 32 14.49 2.79 -7.73
N PHE A 33 13.46 2.22 -7.12
CA PHE A 33 13.11 2.45 -5.72
C PHE A 33 13.12 1.11 -5.00
N ALA A 34 13.97 1.00 -3.99
CA ALA A 34 14.19 -0.24 -3.25
C ALA A 34 14.31 0.09 -1.76
N LEU A 35 13.27 -0.23 -0.99
CA LEU A 35 13.24 -0.05 0.47
C LEU A 35 12.20 -1.00 1.06
N ARG A 36 12.66 -2.00 1.81
CA ARG A 36 11.78 -2.98 2.49
C ARG A 36 10.76 -3.57 1.52
N ASP A 37 9.46 -3.29 1.70
CA ASP A 37 8.38 -3.81 0.86
C ASP A 37 8.33 -3.16 -0.54
N MET A 38 9.01 -2.04 -0.74
CA MET A 38 9.07 -1.32 -2.01
C MET A 38 10.21 -1.85 -2.88
N LEU A 39 9.86 -2.34 -4.06
CA LEU A 39 10.82 -2.65 -5.12
C LEU A 39 10.18 -2.39 -6.48
N VAL A 40 10.67 -1.37 -7.17
CA VAL A 40 10.25 -0.94 -8.52
C VAL A 40 11.49 -0.52 -9.30
N PHE A 41 11.71 -1.11 -10.47
CA PHE A 41 12.84 -0.85 -11.38
C PHE A 41 12.37 -1.08 -12.83
N ASP A 42 13.19 -0.80 -13.83
CA ASP A 42 12.75 -0.87 -15.24
C ASP A 42 12.51 -2.30 -15.75
N GLY A 43 13.14 -3.29 -15.13
CA GLY A 43 13.02 -4.72 -15.49
C GLY A 43 11.82 -5.45 -14.87
N MET A 44 10.75 -4.74 -14.51
CA MET A 44 9.53 -5.39 -13.98
C MET A 44 8.93 -6.31 -15.03
N TYR A 45 8.80 -7.59 -14.69
CA TYR A 45 8.33 -8.63 -15.59
C TYR A 45 6.93 -9.11 -15.19
N LEU A 46 6.10 -9.43 -16.19
CA LEU A 46 4.75 -9.96 -15.96
C LEU A 46 4.87 -11.43 -15.54
N THR A 47 5.18 -11.67 -14.27
CA THR A 47 5.33 -13.01 -13.70
C THR A 47 4.00 -13.65 -13.38
N ARG A 48 3.99 -14.97 -13.19
CA ARG A 48 2.82 -15.69 -12.64
C ARG A 48 2.45 -15.18 -11.24
N ALA A 49 3.44 -14.84 -10.42
CA ALA A 49 3.24 -14.26 -9.08
C ALA A 49 2.56 -12.88 -9.15
N SER A 50 2.93 -12.02 -10.12
CA SER A 50 2.30 -10.71 -10.33
C SER A 50 0.80 -10.79 -10.67
N LEU A 51 0.36 -11.94 -11.19
CA LEU A 51 -1.04 -12.27 -11.50
C LEU A 51 -1.73 -13.11 -10.41
N GLY A 52 -1.04 -13.43 -9.31
CA GLY A 52 -1.59 -14.17 -8.17
C GLY A 52 -1.48 -15.69 -8.26
N TYR A 53 -0.68 -16.22 -9.18
CA TYR A 53 -0.47 -17.66 -9.41
C TYR A 53 1.00 -18.07 -9.17
N GLY A 54 1.65 -17.42 -8.19
CA GLY A 54 2.98 -17.77 -7.69
C GLY A 54 2.91 -18.69 -6.48
N ASP A 55 4.05 -18.86 -5.80
CA ASP A 55 4.16 -19.74 -4.62
C ASP A 55 3.70 -19.05 -3.32
N LEU A 56 3.51 -17.72 -3.35
CA LEU A 56 3.15 -16.90 -2.20
C LEU A 56 1.73 -16.31 -2.33
N PRO A 57 1.09 -15.88 -1.22
CA PRO A 57 -0.21 -15.21 -1.27
C PRO A 57 -0.23 -14.01 -2.21
N ALA A 58 -1.34 -13.80 -2.91
CA ALA A 58 -1.55 -12.80 -3.97
C ALA A 58 -1.63 -11.34 -3.47
N ARG A 59 -0.70 -10.92 -2.60
CA ARG A 59 -0.69 -9.60 -1.94
C ARG A 59 -0.23 -8.45 -2.83
N ASN A 60 0.50 -8.75 -3.90
CA ASN A 60 1.01 -7.75 -4.86
C ASN A 60 0.11 -7.61 -6.10
N VAL A 61 -1.02 -8.33 -6.16
CA VAL A 61 -1.95 -8.27 -7.28
C VAL A 61 -2.96 -7.13 -7.05
N PRO A 62 -3.19 -6.22 -8.02
CA PRO A 62 -2.62 -6.16 -9.36
C PRO A 62 -1.44 -5.18 -9.52
N GLN A 63 -0.90 -4.63 -8.43
CA GLN A 63 0.17 -3.64 -8.46
C GLN A 63 1.35 -4.07 -9.33
N ASP A 64 1.92 -5.26 -9.09
CA ASP A 64 3.12 -5.69 -9.79
C ASP A 64 2.83 -6.00 -11.25
N ALA A 65 1.65 -6.54 -11.58
CA ALA A 65 1.22 -6.75 -12.96
C ALA A 65 1.03 -5.43 -13.71
N LEU A 66 0.47 -4.39 -13.06
CA LEU A 66 0.40 -3.05 -13.66
C LEU A 66 1.78 -2.50 -13.97
N LEU A 67 2.70 -2.56 -12.99
CA LEU A 67 4.06 -2.08 -13.18
C LEU A 67 4.82 -2.86 -14.27
N ALA A 68 4.51 -4.15 -14.45
CA ALA A 68 5.13 -4.95 -15.50
C ALA A 68 4.64 -4.65 -16.93
N ILE A 69 3.48 -4.02 -17.11
CA ILE A 69 2.93 -3.72 -18.46
C ILE A 69 3.06 -2.26 -18.88
N VAL A 70 3.36 -1.36 -17.93
CA VAL A 70 3.61 0.04 -18.26
C VAL A 70 5.02 0.19 -18.84
N PRO A 71 5.23 1.06 -19.84
CA PRO A 71 6.55 1.22 -20.46
C PRO A 71 7.65 1.63 -19.48
N ASP A 72 7.32 2.53 -18.54
CA ASP A 72 8.25 3.09 -17.57
C ASP A 72 7.69 2.91 -16.14
N PRO A 73 7.89 1.74 -15.50
CA PRO A 73 7.36 1.46 -14.15
C PRO A 73 7.80 2.47 -13.09
N VAL A 74 9.06 2.91 -13.17
CA VAL A 74 9.64 3.90 -12.26
C VAL A 74 8.95 5.25 -12.44
N LEU A 75 8.69 5.67 -13.68
CA LEU A 75 7.95 6.90 -13.96
C LEU A 75 6.48 6.76 -13.53
N ALA A 76 5.85 5.63 -13.79
CA ALA A 76 4.46 5.36 -13.41
C ALA A 76 4.27 5.49 -11.90
N LEU A 77 5.14 4.88 -11.10
CA LEU A 77 5.17 5.04 -9.64
C LEU A 77 5.24 6.52 -9.24
N ARG A 78 6.18 7.29 -9.79
CA ARG A 78 6.37 8.71 -9.46
C ARG A 78 5.10 9.52 -9.75
N VAL A 79 4.52 9.31 -10.92
CA VAL A 79 3.27 9.97 -11.34
C VAL A 79 2.12 9.60 -10.41
N ILE A 80 1.95 8.31 -10.08
CA ILE A 80 0.89 7.85 -9.18
C ILE A 80 1.05 8.50 -7.80
N MET A 81 2.26 8.51 -7.23
CA MET A 81 2.52 9.10 -5.91
C MET A 81 2.21 10.59 -5.87
N VAL A 82 2.73 11.36 -6.82
CA VAL A 82 2.51 12.82 -6.87
C VAL A 82 1.06 13.16 -7.19
N ALA A 83 0.42 12.41 -8.10
CA ALA A 83 -0.98 12.62 -8.46
C ALA A 83 -1.92 12.28 -7.29
N ALA A 84 -1.66 11.19 -6.56
CA ALA A 84 -2.44 10.81 -5.39
C ALA A 84 -2.31 11.82 -4.25
N ALA A 85 -1.09 12.29 -3.95
CA ALA A 85 -0.85 13.33 -2.97
C ALA A 85 -1.56 14.65 -3.36
N THR A 86 -1.47 15.04 -4.63
CA THR A 86 -2.17 16.22 -5.15
C THR A 86 -3.68 16.07 -5.04
N CYS A 87 -4.23 14.90 -5.37
CA CYS A 87 -5.65 14.59 -5.23
C CYS A 87 -6.11 14.63 -3.76
N ALA A 88 -5.29 14.15 -2.83
CA ALA A 88 -5.50 14.26 -1.38
C ALA A 88 -5.55 15.73 -0.96
N ALA A 89 -4.55 16.54 -1.33
CA ALA A 89 -4.50 17.97 -1.00
C ALA A 89 -5.74 18.70 -1.52
N VAL A 90 -6.13 18.46 -2.78
CA VAL A 90 -7.33 19.07 -3.38
C VAL A 90 -8.60 18.63 -2.66
N SER A 91 -8.73 17.34 -2.32
CA SER A 91 -9.90 16.81 -1.63
C SER A 91 -10.02 17.40 -0.21
N ALA A 92 -8.92 17.43 0.54
CA ALA A 92 -8.86 18.03 1.87
C ALA A 92 -9.12 19.55 1.84
N TYR A 93 -8.57 20.26 0.85
CA TYR A 93 -8.84 21.69 0.64
C TYR A 93 -10.33 21.98 0.41
N ARG A 94 -11.04 21.08 -0.29
CA ARG A 94 -12.48 21.21 -0.53
C ARG A 94 -13.33 20.91 0.71
N LEU A 95 -12.84 20.06 1.62
CA LEU A 95 -13.51 19.76 2.89
C LEU A 95 -13.36 20.90 3.92
N GLY A 96 -12.31 21.72 3.81
CA GLY A 96 -12.06 22.82 4.74
C GLY A 96 -12.95 24.05 4.53
N ARG A 97 -13.45 24.65 5.62
CA ARG A 97 -14.36 25.81 5.58
C ARG A 97 -13.68 27.16 5.80
N SER A 98 -12.47 27.17 6.35
CA SER A 98 -11.66 28.36 6.62
C SER A 98 -10.23 28.17 6.12
N PRO A 99 -9.42 29.23 5.90
CA PRO A 99 -8.03 29.08 5.47
C PRO A 99 -7.21 28.12 6.36
N PHE A 100 -7.30 28.28 7.69
CA PHE A 100 -6.65 27.36 8.64
C PHE A 100 -7.29 25.97 8.66
N GLY A 101 -8.61 25.86 8.54
CA GLY A 101 -9.28 24.54 8.46
C GLY A 101 -8.86 23.76 7.20
N LYS A 102 -8.71 24.44 6.06
CA LYS A 102 -8.19 23.84 4.81
C LYS A 102 -6.74 23.39 4.97
N ALA A 103 -5.89 24.23 5.57
CA ALA A 103 -4.51 23.87 5.87
C ALA A 103 -4.46 22.64 6.80
N ALA A 104 -5.18 22.68 7.93
CA ALA A 104 -5.24 21.57 8.89
C ALA A 104 -5.75 20.27 8.26
N ALA A 105 -6.79 20.33 7.41
CA ALA A 105 -7.28 19.16 6.70
C ALA A 105 -6.21 18.55 5.76
N MET A 106 -5.48 19.39 5.01
CA MET A 106 -4.39 18.91 4.16
C MET A 106 -3.27 18.28 5.00
N THR A 107 -2.85 18.92 6.09
CA THR A 107 -1.83 18.40 7.01
C THR A 107 -2.23 17.06 7.60
N VAL A 108 -3.45 16.94 8.14
CA VAL A 108 -3.95 15.70 8.74
C VAL A 108 -3.97 14.54 7.73
N LEU A 109 -4.27 14.80 6.46
CA LEU A 109 -4.32 13.75 5.44
C LEU A 109 -2.94 13.35 4.89
N LEU A 110 -2.06 14.32 4.65
CA LEU A 110 -0.77 14.10 3.98
C LEU A 110 0.40 13.91 4.95
N TRP A 111 0.36 14.56 6.11
CA TRP A 111 1.45 14.65 7.09
C TRP A 111 1.00 14.08 8.43
N ASN A 112 1.00 12.76 8.51
CA ASN A 112 0.64 12.03 9.72
C ASN A 112 1.52 10.77 9.87
N PRO A 113 1.60 10.19 11.07
CA PRO A 113 2.45 9.01 11.33
C PRO A 113 2.13 7.82 10.43
N PHE A 114 0.85 7.53 10.19
CA PHE A 114 0.44 6.45 9.29
C PHE A 114 1.09 6.59 7.91
N VAL A 115 1.01 7.78 7.30
CA VAL A 115 1.60 8.03 5.97
C VAL A 115 3.11 7.84 6.00
N VAL A 116 3.80 8.44 6.97
CA VAL A 116 5.27 8.42 7.04
C VAL A 116 5.78 7.02 7.34
N GLU A 117 5.24 6.34 8.36
CA GLU A 117 5.63 4.98 8.72
C GLU A 117 5.35 3.99 7.58
N ARG A 118 4.22 4.12 6.86
CA ARG A 118 3.92 3.25 5.71
C ARG A 118 4.84 3.50 4.53
N LEU A 119 5.21 4.75 4.27
CA LEU A 119 6.21 5.10 3.26
C LEU A 119 7.58 4.52 3.62
N LEU A 120 8.02 4.67 4.87
CA LEU A 120 9.28 4.10 5.37
C LEU A 120 9.27 2.57 5.33
N GLN A 121 8.12 1.92 5.52
CA GLN A 121 7.96 0.47 5.35
C GLN A 121 7.99 0.02 3.87
N GLY A 122 7.91 0.95 2.92
CA GLY A 122 7.83 0.65 1.48
C GLY A 122 6.41 0.37 0.97
N GLN A 123 5.37 0.61 1.78
CA GLN A 123 3.96 0.35 1.44
C GLN A 123 3.32 1.55 0.70
N TRP A 124 3.98 2.02 -0.37
CA TRP A 124 3.60 3.22 -1.11
C TRP A 124 2.18 3.18 -1.68
N SER A 125 1.74 2.04 -2.19
CA SER A 125 0.41 1.87 -2.79
C SER A 125 -0.71 1.86 -1.74
N LEU A 126 -0.42 1.48 -0.50
CA LEU A 126 -1.34 1.63 0.62
C LEU A 126 -1.51 3.11 1.00
N VAL A 127 -0.43 3.89 0.91
CA VAL A 127 -0.46 5.35 1.10
C VAL A 127 -1.25 6.03 -0.01
N VAL A 128 -1.09 5.61 -1.26
CA VAL A 128 -1.95 6.02 -2.39
C VAL A 128 -3.41 5.75 -2.07
N ALA A 129 -3.74 4.55 -1.59
CA ALA A 129 -5.12 4.21 -1.23
C ALA A 129 -5.66 5.15 -0.14
N ALA A 130 -4.91 5.34 0.95
CA ALA A 130 -5.25 6.25 2.05
C ALA A 130 -5.52 7.69 1.58
N TRP A 131 -4.64 8.25 0.75
CA TRP A 131 -4.78 9.58 0.17
C TRP A 131 -6.00 9.74 -0.74
N LEU A 132 -6.39 8.67 -1.45
CA LEU A 132 -7.48 8.71 -2.41
C LEU A 132 -8.87 8.45 -1.80
N LEU A 133 -8.97 7.95 -0.56
CA LEU A 133 -10.28 7.64 0.05
C LEU A 133 -11.28 8.81 0.07
N PRO A 134 -10.89 10.06 0.39
CA PRO A 134 -11.82 11.19 0.30
C PRO A 134 -12.35 11.38 -1.13
N ALA A 135 -11.52 11.18 -2.14
CA ALA A 135 -11.91 11.29 -3.55
C ALA A 135 -12.83 10.14 -4.00
N VAL A 136 -12.63 8.91 -3.50
CA VAL A 136 -13.53 7.76 -3.74
C VAL A 136 -14.98 8.06 -3.33
N PHE A 137 -15.18 8.96 -2.37
CA PHE A 137 -16.50 9.36 -1.92
C PHE A 137 -16.97 10.68 -2.56
N CYS A 138 -16.14 11.72 -2.50
CA CYS A 138 -16.52 13.10 -2.78
C CYS A 138 -16.29 13.53 -4.23
N ALA A 139 -15.40 12.86 -4.97
CA ALA A 139 -15.06 13.30 -6.33
C ALA A 139 -16.24 13.07 -7.29
N PRO A 140 -16.37 13.90 -8.34
CA PRO A 140 -17.26 13.60 -9.46
C PRO A 140 -16.75 12.40 -10.26
N VAL A 141 -17.63 11.83 -11.09
CA VAL A 141 -17.25 10.85 -12.12
C VAL A 141 -16.65 11.65 -13.30
N PRO A 142 -15.54 11.20 -13.92
CA PRO A 142 -14.87 9.90 -13.79
C PRO A 142 -13.84 9.79 -12.64
N LEU A 143 -13.40 10.90 -12.05
CA LEU A 143 -12.31 10.92 -11.06
C LEU A 143 -12.54 10.00 -9.86
N ARG A 144 -13.79 9.85 -9.41
CA ARG A 144 -14.15 8.91 -8.35
C ARG A 144 -13.83 7.45 -8.68
N VAL A 145 -14.08 7.04 -9.93
CA VAL A 145 -13.78 5.68 -10.40
C VAL A 145 -12.27 5.49 -10.50
N LEU A 146 -11.56 6.49 -11.03
CA LEU A 146 -10.11 6.45 -11.11
C LEU A 146 -9.45 6.39 -9.72
N ALA A 147 -9.93 7.17 -8.76
CA ALA A 147 -9.45 7.13 -7.38
C ALA A 147 -9.67 5.76 -6.73
N HIS A 148 -10.83 5.13 -6.98
CA HIS A 148 -11.10 3.78 -6.47
C HIS A 148 -10.19 2.73 -7.10
N TRP A 149 -10.01 2.81 -8.42
CA TRP A 149 -9.15 1.91 -9.18
C TRP A 149 -7.70 2.00 -8.69
N LEU A 150 -7.14 3.21 -8.56
CA LEU A 150 -5.78 3.40 -8.01
C LEU A 150 -5.67 2.98 -6.53
N ALA A 151 -6.70 3.22 -5.71
CA ALA A 151 -6.71 2.74 -4.34
C ALA A 151 -6.72 1.20 -4.25
N SER A 152 -7.17 0.52 -5.30
CA SER A 152 -7.23 -0.95 -5.36
C SER A 152 -5.94 -1.64 -5.79
N LEU A 153 -4.81 -0.92 -5.88
CA LEU A 153 -3.49 -1.52 -6.14
C LEU A 153 -3.09 -2.57 -5.09
N THR A 154 -3.66 -2.50 -3.88
CA THR A 154 -3.48 -3.49 -2.81
C THR A 154 -4.82 -4.06 -2.35
N PRO A 155 -4.86 -5.30 -1.81
CA PRO A 155 -6.08 -5.87 -1.24
C PRO A 155 -6.71 -4.98 -0.16
N THR A 156 -5.92 -4.47 0.79
CA THR A 156 -6.42 -3.59 1.86
C THR A 156 -6.97 -2.27 1.30
N GLY A 157 -6.27 -1.68 0.32
CA GLY A 157 -6.74 -0.46 -0.35
C GLY A 157 -8.03 -0.68 -1.14
N ALA A 158 -8.19 -1.83 -1.81
CA ALA A 158 -9.41 -2.20 -2.52
C ALA A 158 -10.61 -2.33 -1.55
N LEU A 159 -10.41 -3.02 -0.42
CA LEU A 159 -11.44 -3.16 0.62
C LEU A 159 -11.82 -1.80 1.22
N ALA A 160 -10.83 -0.94 1.46
CA ALA A 160 -11.06 0.41 1.95
C ALA A 160 -11.86 1.25 0.95
N ALA A 161 -11.45 1.27 -0.31
CA ALA A 161 -12.16 1.98 -1.37
C ALA A 161 -13.61 1.46 -1.51
N ALA A 162 -13.83 0.15 -1.39
CA ALA A 162 -15.16 -0.46 -1.35
C ALA A 162 -16.00 0.04 -0.15
N ALA A 163 -15.39 0.13 1.03
CA ALA A 163 -16.06 0.65 2.22
C ALA A 163 -16.52 2.12 2.07
N PHE A 164 -15.85 2.92 1.22
CA PHE A 164 -16.24 4.30 0.91
C PHE A 164 -17.07 4.45 -0.37
N ALA A 165 -17.14 3.44 -1.24
CA ALA A 165 -17.88 3.48 -2.51
C ALA A 165 -19.37 3.79 -2.33
N ARG A 166 -20.01 4.33 -3.37
CA ARG A 166 -21.43 4.72 -3.37
C ARG A 166 -22.14 4.26 -4.64
N GLY A 167 -23.40 3.85 -4.47
CA GLY A 167 -24.30 3.48 -5.57
C GLY A 167 -23.88 2.21 -6.32
N ARG A 168 -24.69 1.83 -7.32
CA ARG A 168 -24.48 0.61 -8.12
C ARG A 168 -23.15 0.60 -8.88
N ARG A 169 -22.74 1.75 -9.41
CA ARG A 169 -21.45 1.90 -10.10
C ARG A 169 -20.27 1.67 -9.14
N GLY A 170 -20.35 2.21 -7.92
CA GLY A 170 -19.33 1.97 -6.89
C GLY A 170 -19.22 0.49 -6.52
N LEU A 171 -20.36 -0.19 -6.33
CA LEU A 171 -20.39 -1.64 -6.06
C LEU A 171 -19.75 -2.44 -7.21
N LEU A 172 -20.11 -2.14 -8.46
CA LEU A 172 -19.53 -2.79 -9.63
C LEU A 172 -18.01 -2.60 -9.68
N VAL A 173 -17.54 -1.36 -9.49
CA VAL A 173 -16.11 -1.05 -9.43
C VAL A 173 -15.45 -1.89 -8.33
N SER A 174 -16.00 -1.93 -7.12
CA SER A 174 -15.45 -2.72 -6.01
C SER A 174 -15.36 -4.21 -6.29
N VAL A 175 -16.41 -4.80 -6.88
CA VAL A 175 -16.41 -6.23 -7.24
C VAL A 175 -15.30 -6.51 -8.24
N VAL A 176 -15.21 -5.70 -9.30
CA VAL A 176 -14.20 -5.88 -10.33
C VAL A 176 -12.80 -5.66 -9.79
N THR A 177 -12.58 -4.63 -8.96
CA THR A 177 -11.25 -4.32 -8.43
C THR A 177 -10.77 -5.31 -7.36
N CYS A 178 -11.68 -5.96 -6.64
CA CYS A 178 -11.33 -7.00 -5.68
C CYS A 178 -11.14 -8.38 -6.31
N ALA A 179 -11.70 -8.62 -7.50
CA ALA A 179 -11.68 -9.95 -8.13
C ALA A 179 -10.26 -10.54 -8.35
N PRO A 180 -9.24 -9.79 -8.81
CA PRO A 180 -7.93 -10.36 -9.09
C PRO A 180 -7.30 -11.09 -7.90
N TRP A 181 -7.30 -10.47 -6.71
CA TRP A 181 -6.68 -11.06 -5.52
C TRP A 181 -7.60 -12.04 -4.80
N VAL A 182 -8.92 -11.82 -4.79
CA VAL A 182 -9.88 -12.76 -4.18
C VAL A 182 -9.91 -14.08 -4.95
N VAL A 183 -10.07 -14.02 -6.27
CA VAL A 183 -10.16 -15.23 -7.10
C VAL A 183 -8.82 -15.97 -7.12
N ALA A 184 -7.69 -15.25 -7.21
CA ALA A 184 -6.37 -15.85 -7.10
C ALA A 184 -6.18 -16.58 -5.75
N SER A 185 -6.61 -15.96 -4.65
CA SER A 185 -6.50 -16.55 -3.31
C SER A 185 -7.36 -17.82 -3.16
N VAL A 186 -8.57 -17.81 -3.71
CA VAL A 186 -9.45 -18.99 -3.73
C VAL A 186 -8.86 -20.10 -4.61
N ALA A 187 -8.34 -19.74 -5.79
CA ALA A 187 -7.77 -20.69 -6.75
C ALA A 187 -6.46 -21.32 -6.25
N ALA A 188 -5.66 -20.57 -5.48
CA ALA A 188 -4.40 -21.08 -4.92
C ALA A 188 -4.63 -22.13 -3.81
N GLY A 189 -5.83 -22.22 -3.22
CA GLY A 189 -6.12 -23.14 -2.12
C GLY A 189 -5.35 -22.86 -0.82
N SER A 190 -4.42 -21.91 -0.82
CA SER A 190 -3.74 -21.41 0.36
C SER A 190 -4.75 -20.63 1.18
N GLY A 191 -5.03 -21.07 2.41
CA GLY A 191 -6.01 -20.43 3.29
C GLY A 191 -5.74 -18.94 3.57
N GLY A 192 -4.58 -18.38 3.19
CA GLY A 192 -4.29 -16.97 3.48
C GLY A 192 -4.35 -16.69 4.98
N THR A 193 -4.01 -17.70 5.78
CA THR A 193 -3.86 -17.61 7.24
C THR A 193 -2.41 -17.23 7.58
N SER A 194 -2.14 -16.95 8.85
CA SER A 194 -0.78 -16.70 9.33
C SER A 194 -0.55 -17.29 10.71
N SER A 195 0.71 -17.60 11.04
CA SER A 195 1.07 -18.26 12.29
C SER A 195 0.80 -17.37 13.51
N ALA A 196 0.77 -17.97 14.71
CA ALA A 196 0.70 -17.21 15.96
C ALA A 196 1.89 -16.27 16.15
N ALA A 197 3.09 -16.73 15.77
CA ALA A 197 4.30 -15.91 15.76
C ALA A 197 4.13 -14.69 14.84
N ALA A 198 3.47 -14.87 13.70
CA ALA A 198 3.12 -13.77 12.79
C ALA A 198 2.19 -12.75 13.43
N VAL A 199 1.15 -13.19 14.12
CA VAL A 199 0.24 -12.26 14.82
C VAL A 199 1.00 -11.42 15.84
N GLN A 200 1.93 -12.02 16.58
CA GLN A 200 2.73 -11.30 17.58
C GLN A 200 3.75 -10.36 16.93
N ALA A 201 4.46 -10.82 15.91
CA ALA A 201 5.50 -10.04 15.22
C ALA A 201 4.94 -8.77 14.56
N PHE A 202 3.71 -8.86 14.02
CA PHE A 202 3.02 -7.76 13.34
C PHE A 202 2.05 -6.99 14.23
N ALA A 203 1.99 -7.29 15.53
CA ALA A 203 1.13 -6.58 16.47
C ALA A 203 1.51 -5.08 16.56
N PRO A 204 0.53 -4.18 16.78
CA PRO A 204 0.82 -2.76 16.98
C PRO A 204 1.80 -2.54 18.13
N ARG A 205 2.80 -1.69 17.92
CA ARG A 205 3.84 -1.40 18.92
C ARG A 205 3.64 -0.04 19.57
N ALA A 206 4.19 0.08 20.78
CA ALA A 206 4.22 1.31 21.53
C ALA A 206 5.33 2.23 21.02
N GLU A 207 5.01 3.52 20.95
CA GLU A 207 5.96 4.60 20.73
C GLU A 207 6.25 5.32 22.05
N ALA A 208 7.36 6.06 22.07
CA ALA A 208 7.86 6.69 23.29
C ALA A 208 6.79 7.60 23.93
N PHE A 209 6.64 7.45 25.26
CA PHE A 209 5.77 8.25 26.13
C PHE A 209 4.25 8.13 25.89
N VAL A 210 3.77 7.35 24.91
CA VAL A 210 2.33 7.23 24.61
C VAL A 210 1.77 5.81 24.74
N GLY A 211 2.62 4.79 24.80
CA GLY A 211 2.20 3.39 24.82
C GLY A 211 1.47 2.97 23.53
N THR A 212 1.08 1.70 23.39
CA THR A 212 0.44 1.20 22.15
C THR A 212 -0.89 1.90 21.87
N LEU A 213 -1.72 2.10 22.88
CA LEU A 213 -3.00 2.80 22.73
C LEU A 213 -2.78 4.22 22.19
N GLY A 214 -1.87 4.99 22.80
CA GLY A 214 -1.62 6.36 22.34
C GLY A 214 -0.97 6.42 20.96
N SER A 215 -0.14 5.43 20.60
CA SER A 215 0.42 5.30 19.25
C SER A 215 -0.67 5.13 18.21
N LEU A 216 -1.59 4.17 18.43
CA LEU A 216 -2.73 3.93 17.54
C LEU A 216 -3.66 5.14 17.42
N MET A 217 -3.92 5.80 18.55
CA MET A 217 -4.75 7.01 18.59
C MET A 217 -4.08 8.19 17.86
N GLY A 218 -2.74 8.25 17.85
CA GLY A 218 -1.94 9.16 17.04
C GLY A 218 -1.70 8.70 15.60
N LEU A 219 -2.37 7.64 15.12
CA LEU A 219 -2.20 7.04 13.80
C LEU A 219 -0.84 6.37 13.53
N GLY A 220 -0.02 6.15 14.56
CA GLY A 220 1.25 5.43 14.47
C GLY A 220 1.14 3.99 14.95
N GLY A 221 2.25 3.47 15.47
CA GLY A 221 2.31 2.14 16.08
C GLY A 221 2.60 1.01 15.09
N ILE A 222 3.29 1.31 13.98
CA ILE A 222 3.84 0.28 13.08
C ILE A 222 4.66 -0.77 13.85
N TRP A 223 4.56 -2.02 13.40
CA TRP A 223 5.26 -3.14 14.01
C TRP A 223 6.78 -3.11 13.76
N ASN A 224 7.23 -2.48 12.68
CA ASN A 224 8.65 -2.35 12.35
C ASN A 224 9.23 -1.08 12.96
N GLY A 225 10.03 -1.23 14.03
CA GLY A 225 10.68 -0.10 14.70
C GLY A 225 11.57 0.73 13.78
N ALA A 226 12.22 0.12 12.79
CA ALA A 226 13.09 0.83 11.85
C ALA A 226 12.31 1.71 10.84
N ALA A 227 10.97 1.63 10.83
CA ALA A 227 10.08 2.49 10.06
C ALA A 227 9.45 3.62 10.92
N VAL A 228 9.82 3.73 12.20
CA VAL A 228 9.37 4.82 13.08
C VAL A 228 10.30 6.03 12.91
N PRO A 229 9.77 7.24 12.62
CA PRO A 229 10.58 8.46 12.57
C PRO A 229 11.21 8.80 13.92
N TRP A 230 12.44 9.33 13.91
CA TRP A 230 13.19 9.67 15.12
C TRP A 230 12.43 10.62 16.06
N SER A 231 11.71 11.61 15.50
CA SER A 231 10.88 12.51 16.31
C SER A 231 9.90 11.78 17.23
N ARG A 232 9.37 10.63 16.81
CA ARG A 232 8.40 9.86 17.58
C ARG A 232 9.04 9.12 18.74
N GLU A 233 10.32 8.75 18.62
CA GLU A 233 11.14 8.17 19.69
C GLU A 233 11.49 9.19 20.78
N VAL A 234 11.56 10.48 20.43
CA VAL A 234 11.83 11.57 21.41
C VAL A 234 10.55 12.26 21.92
N GLY A 235 9.38 11.69 21.63
CA GLY A 235 8.11 12.05 22.26
C GLY A 235 7.17 12.94 21.47
N PHE A 236 7.44 13.20 20.18
CA PHE A 236 6.48 13.91 19.32
C PHE A 236 5.19 13.10 19.07
N ALA A 237 5.15 11.81 19.42
CA ALA A 237 3.92 11.03 19.46
C ALA A 237 2.83 11.64 20.38
N LEU A 238 3.21 12.41 21.41
CA LEU A 238 2.28 13.11 22.30
C LEU A 238 1.39 14.12 21.55
N PHE A 239 1.87 14.71 20.45
CA PHE A 239 1.05 15.62 19.65
C PHE A 239 -0.15 14.91 18.99
N GLY A 240 -0.06 13.60 18.75
CA GLY A 240 -1.22 12.83 18.28
C GLY A 240 -2.35 12.80 19.31
N LEU A 241 -2.00 12.65 20.60
CA LEU A 241 -2.96 12.71 21.70
C LEU A 241 -3.59 14.09 21.87
N LEU A 242 -2.82 15.15 21.61
CA LEU A 242 -3.32 16.53 21.61
C LEU A 242 -4.23 16.83 20.41
N LEU A 243 -4.00 16.18 19.28
CA LEU A 243 -4.79 16.39 18.07
C LEU A 243 -6.21 15.83 18.20
N LEU A 244 -6.37 14.67 18.85
CA LEU A 244 -7.66 13.98 18.97
C LEU A 244 -8.80 14.82 19.56
N PRO A 245 -8.65 15.49 20.72
CA PRO A 245 -9.71 16.33 21.25
C PRO A 245 -10.02 17.51 20.33
N LEU A 246 -9.04 18.04 19.61
CA LEU A 246 -9.27 19.10 18.62
C LEU A 246 -10.11 18.59 17.44
N LEU A 247 -9.80 17.40 16.91
CA LEU A 247 -10.61 16.77 15.86
C LEU A 247 -12.02 16.44 16.37
N ALA A 248 -12.15 16.03 17.64
CA ALA A 248 -13.45 15.78 18.25
C ALA A 248 -14.33 17.03 18.26
N LEU A 249 -13.80 18.26 18.26
CA LEU A 249 -14.61 19.47 18.14
C LEU A 249 -15.25 19.64 16.75
N GLY A 250 -14.60 19.10 15.71
CA GLY A 250 -15.07 19.15 14.32
C GLY A 250 -16.04 18.02 13.93
N TRP A 251 -16.37 17.10 14.84
CA TRP A 251 -17.08 15.85 14.54
C TRP A 251 -18.45 16.03 13.87
N ARG A 252 -19.16 17.13 14.20
CA ARG A 252 -20.49 17.43 13.64
C ARG A 252 -20.47 17.65 12.14
N GLY A 253 -19.31 18.04 11.59
CA GLY A 253 -19.11 18.21 10.15
C GLY A 253 -18.74 16.93 9.41
N VAL A 254 -18.58 15.81 10.13
CA VAL A 254 -18.17 14.54 9.54
C VAL A 254 -19.41 13.71 9.18
N PRO A 255 -19.50 13.17 7.94
CA PRO A 255 -20.57 12.24 7.60
C PRO A 255 -20.61 11.05 8.56
N ARG A 256 -21.80 10.68 9.07
CA ARG A 256 -21.95 9.56 10.03
C ARG A 256 -21.29 8.26 9.57
N ARG A 257 -21.39 7.94 8.27
CA ARG A 257 -20.71 6.76 7.69
C ARG A 257 -19.20 6.80 7.89
N TRP A 258 -18.57 7.97 7.75
CA TRP A 258 -17.12 8.10 7.93
C TRP A 258 -16.72 7.96 9.39
N LEU A 259 -17.55 8.44 10.33
CA LEU A 259 -17.33 8.20 11.76
C LEU A 259 -17.39 6.70 12.09
N TRP A 260 -18.36 5.96 11.53
CA TRP A 260 -18.42 4.50 11.70
C TRP A 260 -17.20 3.79 11.11
N LEU A 261 -16.75 4.18 9.92
CA LEU A 261 -15.56 3.62 9.30
C LEU A 261 -14.28 3.96 10.07
N ALA A 262 -14.20 5.17 10.64
CA ALA A 262 -13.10 5.56 11.51
C ALA A 262 -13.10 4.75 12.81
N ALA A 263 -14.27 4.57 13.44
CA ALA A 263 -14.40 3.72 14.62
C ALA A 263 -13.97 2.27 14.31
N LEU A 264 -14.37 1.71 13.16
CA LEU A 264 -13.94 0.40 12.71
C LEU A 264 -12.42 0.35 12.45
N GLY A 265 -11.87 1.37 11.78
CA GLY A 265 -10.44 1.48 11.49
C GLY A 265 -9.55 1.56 12.72
N ALA A 266 -10.05 2.19 13.80
CA ALA A 266 -9.39 2.20 15.10
C ALA A 266 -9.61 0.88 15.89
N ALA A 267 -10.81 0.29 15.80
CA ALA A 267 -11.15 -0.92 16.53
C ALA A 267 -10.37 -2.15 16.07
N ILE A 268 -10.07 -2.28 14.77
CA ILE A 268 -9.32 -3.43 14.22
C ILE A 268 -7.93 -3.58 14.85
N PRO A 269 -7.03 -2.57 14.84
CA PRO A 269 -5.73 -2.69 15.48
C PRO A 269 -5.82 -2.77 17.01
N LEU A 270 -6.82 -2.16 17.65
CA LEU A 270 -7.05 -2.35 19.09
C LEU A 270 -7.43 -3.79 19.43
N ALA A 271 -8.31 -4.40 18.62
CA ALA A 271 -8.67 -5.81 18.77
C ALA A 271 -7.47 -6.73 18.54
N ALA A 272 -6.60 -6.41 17.58
CA ALA A 272 -5.37 -7.15 17.34
C ALA A 272 -4.39 -7.03 18.52
N TRP A 273 -4.20 -5.83 19.05
CA TRP A 273 -3.38 -5.60 20.25
C TRP A 273 -3.92 -6.35 21.47
N ALA A 274 -5.25 -6.43 21.61
CA ALA A 274 -5.91 -7.22 22.65
C ALA A 274 -5.90 -8.75 22.39
N GLY A 275 -5.30 -9.21 21.28
CA GLY A 275 -5.22 -10.63 20.90
C GLY A 275 -6.51 -11.21 20.30
N LEU A 276 -7.54 -10.40 20.10
CA LEU A 276 -8.87 -10.86 19.65
C LEU A 276 -8.90 -11.28 18.17
N THR A 277 -7.98 -10.77 17.34
CA THR A 277 -7.91 -11.15 15.92
C THR A 277 -7.10 -12.42 15.68
N ALA A 278 -6.34 -12.91 16.67
CA ALA A 278 -5.44 -14.05 16.50
C ALA A 278 -6.14 -15.32 15.99
N PRO A 279 -7.32 -15.73 16.50
CA PRO A 279 -8.02 -16.91 15.99
C PRO A 279 -8.43 -16.76 14.52
N VAL A 280 -8.83 -15.55 14.12
CA VAL A 280 -9.23 -15.23 12.74
C VAL A 280 -8.01 -15.33 11.82
N VAL A 281 -6.89 -14.72 12.20
CA VAL A 281 -5.65 -14.74 11.42
C VAL A 281 -5.13 -16.17 11.23
N GLN A 282 -5.25 -17.02 12.24
CA GLN A 282 -4.71 -18.38 12.21
C GLN A 282 -5.61 -19.38 11.47
N HIS A 283 -6.94 -19.24 11.55
CA HIS A 283 -7.85 -20.30 11.13
C HIS A 283 -8.81 -19.91 10.01
N MET A 284 -9.15 -18.62 9.86
CA MET A 284 -10.13 -18.21 8.86
C MET A 284 -9.47 -17.91 7.52
N PRO A 285 -10.00 -18.45 6.40
CA PRO A 285 -9.49 -18.11 5.11
C PRO A 285 -9.50 -16.60 4.83
N GLY A 286 -8.35 -16.04 4.44
CA GLY A 286 -8.15 -14.60 4.25
C GLY A 286 -7.90 -13.80 5.53
N GLY A 287 -7.89 -14.45 6.69
CA GLY A 287 -7.61 -13.83 7.99
C GLY A 287 -6.24 -13.16 8.08
N GLY A 288 -5.26 -13.61 7.29
CA GLY A 288 -3.92 -13.00 7.18
C GLY A 288 -3.94 -11.53 6.73
N LEU A 289 -5.04 -11.03 6.14
CA LEU A 289 -5.22 -9.59 5.91
C LEU A 289 -5.21 -8.77 7.20
N LEU A 290 -5.63 -9.37 8.32
CA LEU A 290 -5.64 -8.74 9.64
C LEU A 290 -4.30 -8.88 10.38
N ARG A 291 -3.31 -9.59 9.80
CA ARG A 291 -1.99 -9.78 10.40
C ARG A 291 -1.31 -8.43 10.71
N ASP A 292 -1.24 -7.55 9.71
CA ASP A 292 -0.83 -6.16 9.90
C ASP A 292 -2.08 -5.28 10.05
N SER A 293 -2.68 -5.34 11.24
CA SER A 293 -3.93 -4.66 11.56
C SER A 293 -3.83 -3.13 11.50
N THR A 294 -2.62 -2.58 11.66
CA THR A 294 -2.38 -1.13 11.63
C THR A 294 -2.67 -0.53 10.26
N LYS A 295 -2.66 -1.34 9.18
CA LYS A 295 -3.09 -0.89 7.84
C LYS A 295 -4.51 -0.31 7.85
N PHE A 296 -5.41 -0.84 8.69
CA PHE A 296 -6.81 -0.40 8.72
C PHE A 296 -7.01 0.99 9.35
N LEU A 297 -5.98 1.58 9.95
CA LEU A 297 -6.00 2.98 10.39
C LEU A 297 -6.29 3.94 9.21
N LEU A 298 -5.99 3.57 7.96
CA LEU A 298 -6.37 4.37 6.78
C LEU A 298 -7.87 4.73 6.74
N LEU A 299 -8.75 3.89 7.32
CA LEU A 299 -10.20 4.16 7.36
C LEU A 299 -10.56 5.37 8.23
N THR A 300 -9.68 5.74 9.16
CA THR A 300 -9.84 6.93 10.02
C THR A 300 -9.59 8.24 9.28
N LEU A 301 -8.71 8.22 8.27
CA LEU A 301 -8.15 9.43 7.66
C LEU A 301 -9.22 10.34 7.03
N PRO A 302 -10.25 9.84 6.30
CA PRO A 302 -11.29 10.71 5.77
C PRO A 302 -12.08 11.45 6.87
N ALA A 303 -12.38 10.77 7.98
CA ALA A 303 -13.10 11.38 9.11
C ALA A 303 -12.24 12.43 9.82
N CYS A 304 -10.97 12.11 10.12
CA CYS A 304 -10.02 13.05 10.71
C CYS A 304 -9.81 14.29 9.83
N THR A 305 -9.69 14.09 8.52
CA THR A 305 -9.55 15.17 7.53
C THR A 305 -10.78 16.07 7.51
N ALA A 306 -11.98 15.50 7.45
CA ALA A 306 -13.22 16.26 7.48
C ALA A 306 -13.40 17.02 8.80
N ALA A 307 -13.07 16.38 9.93
CA ALA A 307 -13.14 17.00 11.25
C ALA A 307 -12.21 18.23 11.34
N ALA A 308 -10.94 18.08 10.93
CA ALA A 308 -9.98 19.18 10.86
C ALA A 308 -10.47 20.32 9.94
N GLY A 309 -11.04 19.98 8.78
CA GLY A 309 -11.61 20.94 7.83
C GLY A 309 -12.76 21.79 8.38
N HIS A 310 -13.50 21.25 9.35
CA HIS A 310 -14.60 21.94 10.02
C HIS A 310 -14.17 22.84 11.17
N LEU A 311 -12.91 22.81 11.59
CA LEU A 311 -12.38 23.72 12.58
C LEU A 311 -12.22 25.14 12.00
N SER A 312 -12.25 26.14 12.87
CA SER A 312 -12.04 27.54 12.51
C SER A 312 -11.22 28.30 13.55
N GLY A 313 -10.70 29.48 13.14
CA GLY A 313 -9.99 30.40 14.02
C GLY A 313 -8.78 29.75 14.71
N ARG A 314 -8.63 30.02 16.02
CA ARG A 314 -7.51 29.51 16.82
C ARG A 314 -7.49 27.99 16.89
N CYS A 315 -8.64 27.34 16.98
CA CYS A 315 -8.72 25.87 17.08
C CYS A 315 -8.16 25.20 15.81
N ALA A 316 -8.49 25.70 14.62
CA ALA A 316 -7.93 25.20 13.37
C ALA A 316 -6.42 25.44 13.26
N ALA A 317 -5.94 26.62 13.69
CA ALA A 317 -4.52 26.93 13.69
C ALA A 317 -3.74 26.03 14.68
N THR A 318 -4.28 25.75 15.86
CA THR A 318 -3.72 24.81 16.82
C THR A 318 -3.71 23.39 16.24
N ALA A 319 -4.81 22.93 15.64
CA ALA A 319 -4.87 21.61 15.01
C ALA A 319 -3.86 21.45 13.88
N LEU A 320 -3.67 22.48 13.05
CA LEU A 320 -2.63 22.54 12.03
C LEU A 320 -1.22 22.37 12.63
N GLY A 321 -0.88 23.17 13.63
CA GLY A 321 0.44 23.13 14.28
C GLY A 321 0.70 21.78 14.96
N VAL A 322 -0.28 21.28 15.72
CA VAL A 322 -0.20 19.98 16.40
C VAL A 322 -0.10 18.83 15.39
N ALA A 323 -0.87 18.85 14.31
CA ALA A 323 -0.79 17.82 13.26
C ALA A 323 0.60 17.78 12.61
N PHE A 324 1.19 18.94 12.32
CA PHE A 324 2.54 19.04 11.78
C PHE A 324 3.59 18.49 12.77
N LEU A 325 3.47 18.87 14.05
CA LEU A 325 4.36 18.44 15.13
C LEU A 325 4.25 16.95 15.45
N GLN A 326 3.30 16.18 14.92
CA GLN A 326 3.33 14.72 15.14
C GLN A 326 4.57 14.05 14.55
N VAL A 327 5.09 14.60 13.45
CA VAL A 327 6.25 14.08 12.72
C VAL A 327 7.01 15.24 12.04
N PRO A 328 7.60 16.18 12.80
CA PRO A 328 8.23 17.37 12.23
C PRO A 328 9.42 17.05 11.30
N ASP A 329 10.01 15.86 11.45
CA ASP A 329 11.12 15.33 10.66
C ASP A 329 10.66 14.54 9.43
N ALA A 330 9.35 14.48 9.11
CA ALA A 330 8.82 13.58 8.06
C ALA A 330 9.56 13.71 6.72
N SER A 331 9.76 14.92 6.20
CA SER A 331 10.47 15.10 4.92
C SER A 331 11.90 14.56 4.94
N LEU A 332 12.60 14.73 6.06
CA LEU A 332 13.97 14.24 6.24
C LEU A 332 13.98 12.72 6.44
N ALA A 333 13.07 12.19 7.24
CA ALA A 333 12.92 10.75 7.45
C ALA A 333 12.66 10.03 6.12
N LEU A 334 11.85 10.61 5.23
CA LEU A 334 11.55 10.06 3.91
C LEU A 334 12.72 10.12 2.92
N SER A 335 13.87 10.70 3.27
CA SER A 335 15.07 10.72 2.41
C SER A 335 15.57 9.33 2.02
N VAL A 336 15.32 8.31 2.85
CA VAL A 336 15.68 6.90 2.57
C VAL A 336 14.90 6.30 1.39
N LEU A 337 13.83 6.96 0.93
CA LEU A 337 13.10 6.61 -0.30
C LEU A 337 13.74 7.20 -1.56
N ALA A 338 14.86 7.90 -1.44
CA ALA A 338 15.57 8.41 -2.61
C ALA A 338 15.85 7.24 -3.59
N PRO A 339 15.76 7.50 -4.90
CA PRO A 339 16.03 6.47 -5.89
C PRO A 339 17.41 5.85 -5.71
N THR A 340 17.50 4.56 -6.02
CA THR A 340 18.72 3.76 -5.94
C THR A 340 18.90 2.93 -7.21
N THR A 341 19.87 2.02 -7.21
CA THR A 341 20.12 1.03 -8.26
C THR A 341 19.87 -0.37 -7.72
N VAL A 342 19.32 -1.25 -8.56
CA VAL A 342 19.01 -2.63 -8.19
C VAL A 342 19.71 -3.54 -9.17
N ALA A 343 20.53 -4.46 -8.67
CA ALA A 343 21.18 -5.49 -9.48
C ALA A 343 20.26 -6.70 -9.60
N VAL A 344 19.89 -7.04 -10.84
CA VAL A 344 19.08 -8.22 -11.15
C VAL A 344 20.01 -9.34 -11.64
N PRO A 345 19.91 -10.57 -11.11
CA PRO A 345 20.67 -11.70 -11.64
C PRO A 345 20.38 -11.93 -13.13
N ALA A 346 21.44 -12.02 -13.94
CA ALA A 346 21.32 -12.25 -15.37
C ALA A 346 21.17 -13.76 -15.66
N VAL A 347 19.95 -14.20 -15.96
CA VAL A 347 19.61 -15.60 -16.26
C VAL A 347 18.80 -15.66 -17.56
N ASP A 348 19.22 -16.47 -18.55
CA ASP A 348 18.42 -16.75 -19.76
C ASP A 348 17.27 -17.72 -19.44
N HIS A 349 16.25 -17.22 -18.75
CA HIS A 349 15.15 -18.04 -18.24
C HIS A 349 14.12 -18.42 -19.31
N ARG A 350 14.01 -17.68 -20.41
CA ARG A 350 13.02 -17.92 -21.50
C ARG A 350 11.58 -18.13 -20.99
N GLY A 351 11.22 -17.42 -19.92
CA GLY A 351 9.91 -17.53 -19.26
C GLY A 351 9.72 -18.75 -18.35
N ARG A 352 10.73 -19.62 -18.20
CA ARG A 352 10.73 -20.76 -17.29
C ARG A 352 10.90 -20.32 -15.85
N ASP A 353 10.46 -21.17 -14.91
CA ASP A 353 10.59 -20.92 -13.49
C ASP A 353 12.04 -21.22 -13.05
N VAL A 354 12.64 -20.30 -12.31
CA VAL A 354 14.02 -20.36 -11.84
C VAL A 354 14.04 -20.62 -10.33
N PHE A 355 14.81 -21.61 -9.90
CA PHE A 355 15.12 -21.81 -8.48
C PHE A 355 16.54 -21.31 -8.23
N PHE A 356 16.71 -20.44 -7.24
CA PHE A 356 18.02 -19.99 -6.79
C PHE A 356 18.37 -20.70 -5.48
N GLU A 357 19.47 -21.44 -5.48
CA GLU A 357 20.00 -22.09 -4.29
C GLU A 357 20.35 -21.03 -3.24
N ASN A 358 19.83 -21.23 -2.01
CA ASN A 358 20.08 -20.38 -0.83
C ASN A 358 19.85 -18.87 -1.03
N ALA A 359 19.10 -18.47 -2.07
CA ALA A 359 18.81 -17.05 -2.29
C ALA A 359 17.91 -16.51 -1.18
N PRO A 360 18.30 -15.42 -0.50
CA PRO A 360 17.48 -14.84 0.55
C PRO A 360 16.28 -14.10 -0.05
N THR A 361 15.17 -14.08 0.68
CA THR A 361 13.99 -13.26 0.36
C THR A 361 14.31 -11.76 0.42
N LEU A 362 15.19 -11.36 1.36
CA LEU A 362 15.61 -9.99 1.59
C LEU A 362 17.11 -9.84 1.33
N LEU A 363 17.48 -8.80 0.60
CA LEU A 363 18.86 -8.35 0.38
C LEU A 363 19.13 -7.11 1.23
N LEU A 364 20.38 -6.89 1.61
CA LEU A 364 20.80 -5.67 2.28
C LEU A 364 21.40 -4.70 1.26
N THR A 365 20.76 -3.53 1.12
CA THR A 365 21.33 -2.38 0.39
C THR A 365 22.22 -1.61 1.36
N ASP A 366 23.39 -1.17 0.90
CA ASP A 366 24.38 -0.42 1.69
C ASP A 366 24.69 -1.09 3.05
N ALA A 367 24.75 -2.43 3.06
CA ALA A 367 25.00 -3.32 4.21
C ALA A 367 24.00 -3.25 5.38
N HIS A 368 23.00 -2.36 5.36
CA HIS A 368 22.14 -2.11 6.53
C HIS A 368 20.65 -2.00 6.23
N THR A 369 20.26 -1.67 5.00
CA THR A 369 18.85 -1.42 4.67
C THR A 369 18.25 -2.63 3.95
N PRO A 370 17.33 -3.37 4.57
CA PRO A 370 16.71 -4.51 3.91
C PRO A 370 15.81 -4.07 2.75
N THR A 371 15.90 -4.79 1.63
CA THR A 371 15.05 -4.66 0.46
C THR A 371 14.69 -6.04 -0.08
N LEU A 372 13.61 -6.16 -0.83
CA LEU A 372 13.24 -7.41 -1.48
C LEU A 372 14.29 -7.83 -2.53
N ASN A 373 14.53 -9.13 -2.63
CA ASN A 373 15.26 -9.69 -3.76
C ASN A 373 14.54 -9.32 -5.08
N PRO A 374 15.24 -8.79 -6.09
CA PRO A 374 14.61 -8.37 -7.34
C PRO A 374 14.28 -9.50 -8.31
N ALA A 375 14.87 -10.68 -8.14
CA ALA A 375 14.64 -11.81 -9.05
C ALA A 375 13.15 -12.17 -9.23
N PRO A 376 12.32 -12.29 -8.16
CA PRO A 376 10.89 -12.60 -8.32
C PRO A 376 10.06 -11.52 -9.03
N LYS A 377 10.59 -10.30 -9.17
CA LYS A 377 9.95 -9.22 -9.93
C LYS A 377 10.46 -9.12 -11.37
N ALA A 378 11.61 -9.72 -11.68
CA ALA A 378 12.20 -9.73 -13.03
C ALA A 378 11.95 -11.03 -13.79
N MET A 379 11.62 -12.12 -13.11
CA MET A 379 11.39 -13.44 -13.72
C MET A 379 10.53 -14.33 -12.81
N ASN A 380 10.03 -15.44 -13.36
CA ASN A 380 9.32 -16.44 -12.55
C ASN A 380 10.35 -17.15 -11.65
N VAL A 381 10.22 -16.98 -10.34
CA VAL A 381 11.09 -17.60 -9.35
C VAL A 381 10.27 -18.57 -8.50
N VAL A 382 10.88 -19.71 -8.12
CA VAL A 382 10.35 -20.54 -7.05
C VAL A 382 10.68 -19.87 -5.73
N GLU A 383 9.66 -19.29 -5.09
CA GLU A 383 9.86 -18.40 -3.95
C GLU A 383 9.77 -19.16 -2.62
N SER A 384 10.75 -18.94 -1.74
CA SER A 384 10.66 -19.37 -0.35
C SER A 384 9.52 -18.64 0.35
N GLY A 385 9.55 -17.30 0.32
CA GLY A 385 8.62 -16.47 1.09
C GLY A 385 8.78 -16.58 2.61
N ALA A 386 9.77 -17.34 3.08
CA ALA A 386 10.11 -17.41 4.48
C ALA A 386 10.44 -16.02 5.02
N LEU A 387 9.95 -15.73 6.21
CA LEU A 387 10.17 -14.48 6.90
C LEU A 387 10.51 -14.77 8.36
N SER A 388 11.64 -14.23 8.80
CA SER A 388 12.02 -14.22 10.22
C SER A 388 12.02 -12.79 10.74
N VAL A 389 11.45 -12.59 11.92
CA VAL A 389 11.43 -11.30 12.63
C VAL A 389 12.11 -11.51 13.97
N ASP A 390 13.15 -10.72 14.25
CA ASP A 390 13.94 -10.81 15.48
C ASP A 390 14.44 -12.24 15.79
N GLY A 391 14.80 -12.99 14.73
CA GLY A 391 15.29 -14.37 14.81
C GLY A 391 14.21 -15.46 14.93
N VAL A 392 12.92 -15.09 15.02
CA VAL A 392 11.79 -16.03 15.06
C VAL A 392 11.21 -16.19 13.67
N GLU A 393 11.08 -17.42 13.19
CA GLU A 393 10.38 -17.72 11.94
C GLU A 393 8.89 -17.41 12.10
N VAL A 394 8.40 -16.53 11.24
CA VAL A 394 7.04 -16.00 11.25
C VAL A 394 6.21 -16.59 10.11
N ASP A 395 6.78 -16.60 8.91
CA ASP A 395 6.21 -17.27 7.74
C ASP A 395 7.15 -18.41 7.34
N PRO A 396 6.67 -19.68 7.29
CA PRO A 396 7.49 -20.79 6.84
C PRO A 396 7.72 -20.73 5.31
N PRO A 397 8.76 -21.39 4.79
CA PRO A 397 9.00 -21.48 3.35
C PRO A 397 7.86 -22.19 2.62
N SER A 398 7.64 -21.84 1.35
CA SER A 398 6.63 -22.48 0.50
C SER A 398 6.96 -23.95 0.26
N ALA A 399 5.92 -24.80 0.19
CA ALA A 399 6.09 -26.25 0.00
C ALA A 399 6.86 -26.57 -1.29
N ARG A 400 6.65 -25.80 -2.36
CA ARG A 400 7.36 -25.97 -3.63
C ARG A 400 8.84 -25.61 -3.50
N TRP A 401 9.16 -24.54 -2.77
CA TRP A 401 10.55 -24.17 -2.51
C TRP A 401 11.27 -25.21 -1.64
N VAL A 402 10.62 -25.73 -0.59
CA VAL A 402 11.19 -26.81 0.25
C VAL A 402 11.49 -28.04 -0.60
N ALA A 403 10.52 -28.51 -1.38
CA ALA A 403 10.71 -29.68 -2.24
C ALA A 403 11.82 -29.48 -3.30
N ALA A 404 11.94 -28.27 -3.86
CA ALA A 404 13.02 -27.94 -4.79
C ALA A 404 14.38 -27.87 -4.07
N SER A 405 14.44 -27.29 -2.87
CA SER A 405 15.65 -27.21 -2.04
C SER A 405 16.15 -28.60 -1.65
N ASP A 406 15.26 -29.49 -1.22
CA ASP A 406 15.59 -30.88 -0.88
C ASP A 406 16.13 -31.64 -2.10
N ALA A 407 15.50 -31.44 -3.27
CA ALA A 407 15.94 -32.04 -4.52
C ALA A 407 17.35 -31.58 -4.92
N VAL A 408 17.65 -30.29 -4.79
CA VAL A 408 18.98 -29.72 -5.06
C VAL A 408 20.02 -30.22 -4.05
N GLY A 409 19.70 -30.20 -2.76
CA GLY A 409 20.60 -30.65 -1.69
C GLY A 409 20.95 -32.14 -1.73
N SER A 410 20.14 -32.97 -2.39
CA SER A 410 20.40 -34.41 -2.58
C SER A 410 21.53 -34.74 -3.57
N GLY A 411 22.17 -33.74 -4.19
CA GLY A 411 23.43 -33.92 -4.93
C GLY A 411 23.35 -34.79 -6.19
N GLY A 412 22.18 -34.86 -6.84
CA GLY A 412 22.01 -35.66 -8.06
C GLY A 412 21.66 -37.13 -7.83
N ALA A 413 21.13 -37.48 -6.65
CA ALA A 413 20.51 -38.77 -6.42
C ALA A 413 19.51 -39.13 -7.54
N ALA A 414 19.42 -40.42 -7.89
CA ALA A 414 18.52 -40.88 -8.95
C ALA A 414 17.08 -40.39 -8.68
N GLY A 415 16.55 -39.56 -9.58
CA GLY A 415 15.21 -38.98 -9.48
C GLY A 415 15.14 -37.50 -9.06
N SER A 416 16.23 -36.85 -8.63
CA SER A 416 16.20 -35.43 -8.24
C SER A 416 15.90 -34.49 -9.41
N LEU A 417 16.45 -34.79 -10.59
CA LEU A 417 16.20 -34.02 -11.82
C LEU A 417 14.75 -34.15 -12.27
N ASP A 418 14.17 -35.35 -12.17
CA ASP A 418 12.77 -35.60 -12.53
C ASP A 418 11.83 -34.93 -11.52
N LEU A 419 12.16 -34.94 -10.23
CA LEU A 419 11.41 -34.18 -9.22
C LEU A 419 11.41 -32.68 -9.51
N LEU A 420 12.56 -32.09 -9.85
CA LEU A 420 12.65 -30.67 -10.24
C LEU A 420 11.79 -30.37 -11.48
N ARG A 421 11.79 -31.27 -12.47
CA ARG A 421 10.92 -31.17 -13.65
C ARG A 421 9.44 -31.22 -13.27
N ASP A 422 9.04 -32.13 -12.40
CA ASP A 422 7.67 -32.31 -11.94
C ASP A 422 7.18 -31.10 -11.12
N LEU A 423 8.08 -30.49 -10.35
CA LEU A 423 7.85 -29.21 -9.68
C LEU A 423 7.80 -28.00 -10.65
N GLY A 424 8.06 -28.24 -11.94
CA GLY A 424 8.09 -27.22 -12.99
C GLY A 424 9.27 -26.25 -12.86
N VAL A 425 10.33 -26.61 -12.15
CA VAL A 425 11.57 -25.83 -12.05
C VAL A 425 12.34 -26.04 -13.35
N GLY A 426 12.47 -25.01 -14.17
CA GLY A 426 13.18 -25.11 -15.47
C GLY A 426 14.68 -24.91 -15.34
N LEU A 427 15.10 -24.03 -14.43
CA LEU A 427 16.50 -23.71 -14.19
C LEU A 427 16.79 -23.73 -12.69
N VAL A 428 17.95 -24.28 -12.32
CA VAL A 428 18.54 -24.15 -10.99
C VAL A 428 19.79 -23.29 -11.12
N VAL A 429 19.88 -22.22 -10.34
CA VAL A 429 21.05 -21.35 -10.25
C VAL A 429 21.73 -21.61 -8.91
N TYR A 430 22.95 -22.12 -8.95
CA TYR A 430 23.76 -22.41 -7.78
C TYR A 430 24.51 -21.18 -7.27
N GLU A 431 25.00 -21.23 -6.03
CA GLU A 431 25.77 -20.11 -5.43
C GLU A 431 27.05 -19.76 -6.21
N ASP A 432 27.66 -20.75 -6.86
CA ASP A 432 28.86 -20.57 -7.70
C ASP A 432 28.55 -19.90 -9.06
N GLY A 433 27.28 -19.61 -9.33
CA GLY A 433 26.79 -19.00 -10.57
C GLY A 433 26.57 -20.01 -11.70
N SER A 434 26.82 -21.29 -11.48
CA SER A 434 26.48 -22.33 -12.45
C SER A 434 24.96 -22.49 -12.58
N VAL A 435 24.52 -22.88 -13.78
CA VAL A 435 23.10 -23.04 -14.09
C VAL A 435 22.85 -24.45 -14.61
N LEU A 436 21.98 -25.19 -13.92
CA LEU A 436 21.47 -26.47 -14.37
C LEU A 436 20.13 -26.26 -15.09
N ASP A 437 20.07 -26.71 -16.35
CA ASP A 437 18.82 -26.80 -17.11
C ASP A 437 18.15 -28.15 -16.84
N THR A 438 16.98 -28.11 -16.21
CA THR A 438 16.24 -29.34 -15.93
C THR A 438 15.51 -29.84 -17.17
N GLY A 439 15.20 -28.98 -18.14
CA GLY A 439 14.34 -29.28 -19.28
C GLY A 439 12.84 -29.06 -19.04
N ALA A 440 12.42 -28.58 -17.85
CA ALA A 440 11.01 -28.24 -17.62
C ALA A 440 10.59 -27.05 -18.51
N PRO A 441 9.44 -27.11 -19.21
CA PRO A 441 9.01 -26.06 -20.11
C PRO A 441 8.48 -24.83 -19.34
N ALA A 442 8.41 -23.69 -20.02
CA ALA A 442 7.76 -22.51 -19.46
C ALA A 442 6.26 -22.78 -19.25
N ARG A 443 5.74 -22.44 -18.07
CA ARG A 443 4.33 -22.72 -17.71
C ARG A 443 3.32 -21.73 -18.32
N GLY A 444 3.80 -20.70 -19.03
CA GLY A 444 2.99 -19.61 -19.58
C GLY A 444 2.33 -18.73 -18.51
N LEU A 445 1.52 -17.77 -18.95
CA LEU A 445 0.71 -16.93 -18.06
C LEU A 445 -0.64 -17.61 -17.75
N PRO A 446 -1.15 -17.51 -16.52
CA PRO A 446 -2.44 -18.08 -16.13
C PRO A 446 -3.59 -17.34 -16.86
N PRO A 447 -4.40 -18.01 -17.71
CA PRO A 447 -5.43 -17.32 -18.50
C PRO A 447 -6.45 -16.57 -17.64
N LEU A 448 -6.88 -17.15 -16.52
CA LEU A 448 -7.80 -16.51 -15.58
C LEU A 448 -7.18 -15.27 -14.91
N GLY A 449 -5.90 -15.35 -14.51
CA GLY A 449 -5.18 -14.20 -13.96
C GLY A 449 -5.06 -13.05 -14.96
N VAL A 450 -4.73 -13.37 -16.21
CA VAL A 450 -4.68 -12.39 -17.31
C VAL A 450 -6.05 -11.76 -17.54
N ALA A 451 -7.13 -12.56 -17.59
CA ALA A 451 -8.49 -12.05 -17.79
C ALA A 451 -8.95 -11.13 -16.65
N LEU A 452 -8.68 -11.51 -15.39
CA LEU A 452 -9.01 -10.69 -14.22
C LEU A 452 -8.22 -9.39 -14.19
N PHE A 453 -6.93 -9.45 -14.54
CA PHE A 453 -6.09 -8.27 -14.62
C PHE A 453 -6.50 -7.34 -15.77
N ALA A 454 -6.86 -7.88 -16.93
CA ALA A 454 -7.40 -7.10 -18.05
C ALA A 454 -8.73 -6.43 -17.67
N LEU A 455 -9.62 -7.15 -16.96
CA LEU A 455 -10.86 -6.60 -16.44
C LEU A 455 -10.60 -5.48 -15.43
N TRP A 456 -9.61 -5.66 -14.54
CA TRP A 456 -9.16 -4.62 -13.62
C TRP A 456 -8.64 -3.38 -14.37
N CYS A 457 -7.84 -3.55 -15.43
CA CYS A 457 -7.35 -2.45 -16.26
C CYS A 457 -8.47 -1.69 -16.99
N ALA A 458 -9.60 -2.34 -17.28
CA ALA A 458 -10.75 -1.73 -17.94
C ALA A 458 -11.64 -0.90 -16.99
N VAL A 459 -11.46 -1.01 -15.67
CA VAL A 459 -12.30 -0.32 -14.66
C VAL A 459 -12.42 1.20 -14.89
N PRO A 460 -11.36 1.96 -15.23
CA PRO A 460 -11.48 3.39 -15.49
C PRO A 460 -12.53 3.74 -16.57
N LEU A 461 -12.76 2.85 -17.55
CA LEU A 461 -13.76 3.04 -18.61
C LEU A 461 -15.20 3.10 -18.06
N LEU A 462 -15.48 2.47 -16.91
CA LEU A 462 -16.78 2.55 -16.24
C LEU A 462 -17.13 3.98 -15.82
N GLY A 463 -16.12 4.84 -15.62
CA GLY A 463 -16.29 6.26 -15.34
C GLY A 463 -16.61 7.11 -16.58
N ILE A 464 -16.34 6.63 -17.79
CA ILE A 464 -16.45 7.40 -19.04
C ILE A 464 -17.81 7.15 -19.75
N THR A 465 -18.57 6.14 -19.32
CA THR A 465 -19.83 5.75 -19.96
C THR A 465 -20.88 6.88 -20.01
N LYS A 466 -21.41 7.14 -21.22
CA LYS A 466 -22.26 8.28 -21.66
C LYS A 466 -23.48 8.67 -20.81
N ARG A 467 -23.89 7.88 -19.81
CA ARG A 467 -25.13 8.13 -19.06
C ARG A 467 -25.10 9.39 -18.20
N ASP A 468 -23.92 9.92 -17.90
CA ASP A 468 -23.75 11.11 -17.05
C ASP A 468 -23.72 12.44 -17.86
N GLN A 469 -23.72 12.41 -19.20
CA GLN A 469 -23.71 13.63 -20.02
C GLN A 469 -25.09 14.29 -20.18
N ASN A 470 -26.19 13.55 -20.00
CA ASN A 470 -27.55 14.09 -20.20
C ASN A 470 -28.11 14.87 -19.01
N HIS A 471 -27.41 14.92 -17.87
CA HIS A 471 -27.85 15.67 -16.68
C HIS A 471 -27.10 16.99 -16.45
N ILE A 472 -26.07 17.29 -17.25
CA ILE A 472 -25.26 18.52 -17.08
C ILE A 472 -25.99 19.77 -17.62
N SER A 473 -27.06 19.60 -18.40
CA SER A 473 -27.84 20.74 -18.93
C SER A 473 -28.98 21.23 -18.02
N ASN A 474 -29.36 20.52 -16.96
CA ASN A 474 -30.51 20.91 -16.12
C ASN A 474 -30.29 20.53 -14.64
N HIS A 475 -29.51 21.30 -13.89
CA HIS A 475 -29.66 21.60 -12.44
C HIS A 475 -28.32 22.07 -11.87
N PHE A 476 -28.00 23.36 -12.04
CA PHE A 476 -27.24 24.09 -11.02
C PHE A 476 -28.27 24.63 -10.03
N SER A 477 -28.53 23.88 -8.94
CA SER A 477 -29.20 24.42 -7.75
C SER A 477 -28.38 24.02 -6.53
N PRO A 478 -28.01 24.97 -5.64
CA PRO A 478 -27.11 24.73 -4.53
C PRO A 478 -27.89 24.39 -3.25
N ASP A 479 -28.57 23.25 -3.20
CA ASP A 479 -29.25 22.80 -1.98
C ASP A 479 -28.61 21.51 -1.44
N LEU A 480 -27.55 21.72 -0.67
CA LEU A 480 -27.04 20.75 0.30
C LEU A 480 -27.94 20.80 1.54
N HIS A 481 -29.06 20.08 1.49
CA HIS A 481 -29.71 19.64 2.72
C HIS A 481 -28.99 18.38 3.22
N ILE A 482 -28.17 18.57 4.26
CA ILE A 482 -27.63 17.55 5.17
C ILE A 482 -28.48 17.57 6.43
#